data_AF-A0A529NC73-F1
#
_entry.id   AF-A0A529NC73-F1
#
_cell.length_a   1.000
_cell.length_b   1.000
_cell.length_c   1.000
_cell.angle_alpha   90.00
_cell.angle_beta   90.00
_cell.angle_gamma   90.00
#
_symmetry.space_group_name_H-M   'P 1'
#
loop_
_entity.id
_entity.type
_entity.pdbx_description
1 polymer ?
#
loop_
_entity_poly.entity_id
_entity_poly.type
_entity_poly.pdbx_seq_one_letter_code
_entity_poly.pdbx_strand_id
1 'polypeptide(L)' 'MKIDLGDLNAFVAVARAKGFRDGARASGGSASGLSEAVRRLETQLGVR' A
#
# COMPACT_ATOMS: atom_id res chain seq x y z
N MET A 1 16.73 -8.73 2.43
CA MET A 1 15.30 -8.39 2.21
C MET A 1 15.02 -7.11 2.98
N LYS A 2 14.95 -5.95 2.32
CA LYS A 2 14.72 -4.66 2.98
C LYS A 2 13.29 -4.26 2.64
N ILE A 3 12.36 -4.59 3.55
CA ILE A 3 10.97 -4.17 3.42
C ILE A 3 10.95 -2.66 3.39
N ASP A 4 10.37 -2.08 2.34
CA ASP A 4 10.24 -0.64 2.22
C ASP A 4 9.14 -0.16 3.18
N LEU A 5 9.50 0.73 4.12
CA LEU A 5 8.56 1.26 5.09
C LEU A 5 7.46 2.11 4.42
N GLY A 6 7.72 2.65 3.22
CA GLY A 6 6.72 3.32 2.39
C GLY A 6 5.68 2.34 1.85
N ASP A 7 6.12 1.16 1.39
CA ASP A 7 5.20 0.10 0.95
C ASP A 7 4.33 -0.42 2.11
N LEU A 8 4.90 -0.54 3.31
CA LEU A 8 4.13 -0.87 4.51
C LEU A 8 3.12 0.22 4.90
N ASN A 9 3.52 1.49 4.83
CA ASN A 9 2.62 2.61 5.11
C ASN A 9 1.47 2.68 4.09
N ALA A 10 1.75 2.39 2.82
CA ALA A 10 0.74 2.28 1.78
C ALA A 10 -0.29 1.20 2.12
N PHE A 11 0.16 0.02 2.55
CA PHE A 11 -0.72 -1.05 2.99
C PHE A 11 -1.61 -0.64 4.18
N VAL A 12 -1.04 -0.02 5.21
CA VAL A 12 -1.78 0.46 6.38
C VAL A 12 -2.81 1.52 6.00
N ALA A 13 -2.47 2.44 5.08
CA ALA A 13 -3.39 3.46 4.60
C ALA A 13 -4.60 2.85 3.89
N VAL A 14 -4.37 1.88 3.00
CA VAL A 14 -5.45 1.16 2.28
C VAL A 14 -6.32 0.36 3.25
N ALA A 15 -5.70 -0.36 4.19
CA ALA A 15 -6.41 -1.19 5.17
C ALA A 15 -7.30 -0.35 6.10
N ARG A 16 -6.80 0.78 6.60
CA ARG A 16 -7.58 1.71 7.45
C ARG A 16 -8.72 2.37 6.69
N ALA A 17 -8.48 2.77 5.45
CA ALA A 17 -9.49 3.38 4.60
C ALA A 17 -10.46 2.36 3.95
N LYS A 18 -10.20 1.05 4.11
CA LYS A 18 -10.94 -0.05 3.49
C LYS A 18 -11.02 0.03 1.96
N GLY A 19 -10.02 0.64 1.32
CA GLY A 19 -9.97 0.76 -0.13
C GLY A 19 -8.85 1.65 -0.65
N PHE A 20 -8.40 1.38 -1.88
CA PHE A 20 -7.29 2.12 -2.51
C PHE A 20 -7.62 3.57 -2.81
N ARG A 21 -8.86 3.87 -3.23
CA ARG A 21 -9.31 5.24 -3.52
C ARG A 21 -9.37 6.09 -2.27
N ASP A 22 -9.95 5.56 -1.19
CA ASP A 22 -10.05 6.28 0.07
C ASP A 22 -8.70 6.35 0.79
N GLY A 23 -7.87 5.31 0.68
CA GLY A 23 -6.48 5.34 1.15
C GLY A 23 -5.66 6.41 0.44
N ALA A 24 -5.85 6.59 -0.87
CA ALA A 24 -5.17 7.62 -1.65
C ALA A 24 -5.61 9.03 -1.22
N ARG A 25 -6.91 9.24 -1.00
CA ARG A 25 -7.44 10.50 -0.45
C ARG A 25 -6.87 10.81 0.94
N ALA A 26 -6.76 9.80 1.81
CA ALA A 26 -6.26 9.96 3.17
C ALA A 26 -4.75 10.15 3.26
N SER A 27 -3.97 9.62 2.31
CA SER A 27 -2.50 9.67 2.30
C SER A 27 -1.92 10.75 1.36
N GLY A 28 -2.77 11.46 0.60
CA GLY A 28 -2.33 12.47 -0.37
C GLY A 28 -1.67 11.89 -1.63
N GLY A 29 -1.86 10.59 -1.88
CA GLY A 29 -1.29 9.86 -3.01
C GLY A 29 -2.30 9.52 -4.09
N SER A 30 -1.92 8.59 -4.97
CA SER A 30 -2.80 8.02 -6.00
C SER A 30 -3.16 6.58 -5.68
N ALA A 31 -4.37 6.16 -6.06
CA ALA A 31 -4.85 4.79 -5.83
C ALA A 31 -3.97 3.76 -6.57
N SER A 32 -3.50 4.10 -7.77
CA SER A 32 -2.56 3.28 -8.55
C SER A 32 -1.20 3.16 -7.85
N GLY A 33 -0.67 4.24 -7.30
CA GLY A 33 0.58 4.21 -6.53
C GLY A 33 0.49 3.32 -5.29
N LEU A 34 -0.63 3.40 -4.56
CA LEU A 34 -0.88 2.52 -3.41
C LEU A 34 -1.02 1.05 -3.83
N SER A 35 -1.71 0.77 -4.94
CA SER A 35 -1.84 -0.60 -5.46
C SER A 35 -0.48 -1.21 -5.80
N GLU A 36 0.40 -0.46 -6.47
CA GLU A 36 1.74 -0.96 -6.83
C GLU A 36 2.62 -1.17 -5.59
N ALA A 37 2.53 -0.27 -4.60
CA ALA A 37 3.23 -0.41 -3.33
C ALA A 37 2.78 -1.65 -2.55
N VAL A 38 1.48 -1.89 -2.46
CA VAL A 38 0.92 -3.10 -1.81
C VAL A 38 1.33 -4.37 -2.56
N ARG A 39 1.26 -4.37 -3.90
CA ARG A 39 1.69 -5.51 -4.71
C ARG A 39 3.17 -5.84 -4.50
N ARG A 40 4.04 -4.82 -4.40
CA ARG A 40 5.46 -5.02 -4.09
C ARG A 40 5.64 -5.62 -2.70
N LEU A 41 4.91 -5.11 -1.70
CA LEU A 41 4.95 -5.64 -0.33
C LEU A 41 4.54 -7.11 -0.29
N GLU A 42 3.40 -7.45 -0.89
CA GLU A 42 2.89 -8.83 -1.01
C GLU A 42 3.92 -9.75 -1.67
N THR A 43 4.53 -9.30 -2.78
CA THR A 43 5.57 -10.04 -3.49
C THR A 43 6.80 -10.28 -2.62
N GLN A 44 7.25 -9.28 -1.87
CA GLN A 44 8.41 -9.40 -0.97
C GLN A 44 8.13 -10.34 0.21
N LEU A 45 6.89 -10.39 0.68
CA LEU A 45 6.46 -11.25 1.78
C LEU A 45 6.05 -12.66 1.31
N GLY A 46 5.88 -12.87 0.00
CA GLY A 46 5.43 -14.15 -0.56
C GLY A 46 3.97 -14.47 -0.24
N VAL A 47 3.13 -13.44 -0.08
CA VAL A 47 1.71 -13.56 0.27
C VAL A 47 0.82 -12.99 -0.83
N ARG A 48 -0.44 -13.43 -0.90
CA ARG A 48 -1.47 -12.90 -1.82
C ARG A 48 -2.85 -12.97 -1.18
#